data_AF-A0A6L7CTC0-F1
#
_entry.id   AF-A0A6L7CTC0-F1
#
_cell.length_a   1.000
_cell.length_b   1.000
_cell.length_c   1.000
_cell.angle_alpha   90.00
_cell.angle_beta   90.00
_cell.angle_gamma   90.00
#
_symmetry.space_group_name_H-M   'P 1'
#
loop_
_entity.id
_entity.type
_entity.pdbx_description
1 polymer ?
#
loop_
_entity_poly.entity_id
_entity_poly.type
_entity_poly.pdbx_seq_one_letter_code
_entity_poly.pdbx_strand_id
1 'polypeptide(L)'
;EEHFGQQNSAPVEVPYPYSSAADLQKHCQETGLSLSGLMMKNELALHSKEELEQHLANVWEVMHGGIERGISTEGVLPGKLRVPRRAAALRRMLVSQDKTTTDPMAVVDWINMFALAVNEENAAGGRVVTAPTNGACGIIPAVLAYYDKFIREVNANSLARYLLVASAIGSLYKMNASISGAEVGCQGEV
;
A
#
# COMPACT_ATOMS: atom_id res chain seq x y z
N GLU A 1 -29.89 20.73 1.16
CA GLU A 1 -28.69 20.90 2.01
C GLU A 1 -28.26 19.53 2.45
N GLU A 2 -27.20 19.00 1.83
CA GLU A 2 -26.72 17.65 2.06
C GLU A 2 -25.91 17.60 3.37
N HIS A 3 -26.19 16.60 4.20
CA HIS A 3 -25.52 16.34 5.47
C HIS A 3 -24.06 15.89 5.25
N PHE A 4 -23.18 16.80 4.82
CA PHE A 4 -21.74 16.60 4.87
C PHE A 4 -21.27 16.80 6.32
N GLY A 5 -20.77 15.74 6.96
CA GLY A 5 -20.11 15.84 8.28
C GLY A 5 -20.82 15.19 9.47
N GLN A 6 -21.92 14.45 9.28
CA GLN A 6 -22.44 13.60 10.35
C GLN A 6 -21.55 12.36 10.48
N GLN A 7 -20.58 12.42 11.40
CA GLN A 7 -19.91 11.22 11.91
C GLN A 7 -20.98 10.36 12.58
N ASN A 8 -21.37 9.26 11.93
CA ASN A 8 -22.13 8.20 12.56
C ASN A 8 -21.20 7.50 13.57
N SER A 9 -21.02 8.10 14.74
CA SER A 9 -20.11 7.64 15.79
C SER A 9 -20.82 6.62 16.69
N ALA A 10 -21.31 5.53 16.12
CA ALA A 10 -21.43 4.31 16.92
C ALA A 10 -20.00 3.73 16.99
N PRO A 11 -19.36 3.67 18.17
CA PRO A 11 -18.05 3.05 18.28
C PRO A 11 -18.21 1.59 17.85
N VAL A 12 -17.54 1.25 16.75
CA VAL A 12 -17.50 -0.11 16.26
C VAL A 12 -16.73 -0.93 17.30
N GLU A 13 -17.44 -1.87 17.94
CA GLU A 13 -16.89 -2.65 19.04
C GLU A 13 -15.96 -3.73 18.48
N VAL A 14 -14.65 -3.50 18.61
CA VAL A 14 -13.61 -4.46 18.22
C VAL A 14 -12.90 -5.01 19.48
N PRO A 15 -12.35 -6.23 19.43
CA PRO A 15 -11.68 -6.85 20.59
C PRO A 15 -10.48 -6.07 21.13
N TYR A 16 -9.73 -5.39 20.25
CA TYR A 16 -8.51 -4.66 20.61
C TYR A 16 -8.59 -3.21 20.12
N PRO A 17 -9.40 -2.35 20.75
CA PRO A 17 -9.51 -0.95 20.37
C PRO A 17 -8.19 -0.21 20.70
N TYR A 18 -7.81 0.75 19.85
CA TYR A 18 -6.60 1.53 20.03
C TYR A 18 -6.78 2.96 19.51
N SER A 19 -6.03 3.88 20.10
CA SER A 19 -5.94 5.29 19.68
C SER A 19 -4.50 5.74 19.49
N SER A 20 -3.55 5.00 20.06
CA SER A 20 -2.12 5.31 20.03
C SER A 20 -1.27 4.07 19.73
N ALA A 21 -0.02 4.29 19.34
CA ALA A 21 0.96 3.21 19.19
C ALA A 21 1.23 2.48 20.52
N ALA A 22 1.10 3.19 21.66
CA ALA A 22 1.26 2.59 22.98
C ALA A 22 0.13 1.57 23.28
N ASP A 23 -1.10 1.84 22.85
CA ASP A 23 -2.22 0.91 23.00
C ASP A 23 -1.95 -0.39 22.24
N LEU A 24 -1.50 -0.29 20.98
CA LEU A 24 -1.14 -1.46 20.17
C LEU A 24 -0.01 -2.28 20.80
N GLN A 25 1.03 -1.60 21.32
CA GLN A 25 2.13 -2.28 22.01
C GLN A 25 1.64 -3.01 23.27
N LYS A 26 0.79 -2.37 24.07
CA LYS A 26 0.18 -2.98 25.26
C LYS A 26 -0.61 -4.23 24.89
N HIS A 27 -1.49 -4.15 23.89
CA HIS A 27 -2.28 -5.30 23.42
C HIS A 27 -1.39 -6.45 22.93
N CYS A 28 -0.31 -6.14 22.19
CA CYS A 28 0.66 -7.15 21.74
C CYS A 28 1.32 -7.85 22.94
N GLN A 29 1.73 -7.08 23.96
CA GLN A 29 2.39 -7.61 25.16
C GLN A 29 1.46 -8.48 26.01
N GLU A 30 0.20 -8.06 26.19
CA GLU A 30 -0.78 -8.77 27.02
C GLU A 30 -1.28 -10.06 26.35
N THR A 31 -1.41 -10.07 25.02
CA THR A 31 -1.98 -11.22 24.28
C THR A 31 -0.93 -12.16 23.68
N GLY A 32 0.32 -11.70 23.52
CA GLY A 32 1.36 -12.40 22.76
C GLY A 32 1.12 -12.42 21.24
N LEU A 33 0.11 -11.70 20.73
CA LEU A 33 -0.17 -11.62 19.30
C LEU A 33 0.79 -10.64 18.60
N SER A 34 1.12 -10.96 17.35
CA SER A 34 1.75 -9.97 16.46
C SER A 34 0.78 -8.84 16.12
N LEU A 35 1.29 -7.69 15.68
CA LEU A 35 0.45 -6.57 15.24
C LEU A 35 -0.54 -6.97 14.14
N SER A 36 -0.09 -7.74 13.13
CA SER A 36 -0.99 -8.32 12.12
C SER A 36 -2.05 -9.25 12.72
N GLY A 37 -1.72 -9.98 13.79
CA GLY A 37 -2.65 -10.87 14.48
C GLY A 37 -3.73 -10.11 15.25
N LEU A 38 -3.36 -9.02 15.92
CA LEU A 38 -4.32 -8.12 16.56
C LEU A 38 -5.27 -7.51 15.54
N MET A 39 -4.72 -7.00 14.43
CA MET A 39 -5.55 -6.40 13.38
C MET A 39 -6.45 -7.42 12.71
N MET A 40 -5.98 -8.64 12.47
CA MET A 40 -6.82 -9.73 11.99
C MET A 40 -8.01 -9.97 12.92
N LYS A 41 -7.80 -9.97 14.24
CA LYS A 41 -8.89 -10.14 15.22
C LYS A 41 -9.89 -8.99 15.21
N ASN A 42 -9.41 -7.76 15.02
CA ASN A 42 -10.28 -6.60 14.87
C ASN A 42 -11.10 -6.67 13.57
N GLU A 43 -10.47 -6.95 12.43
CA GLU A 43 -11.18 -7.08 11.15
C GLU A 43 -12.20 -8.23 11.15
N LEU A 44 -11.86 -9.37 11.76
CA LEU A 44 -12.77 -10.51 11.88
C LEU A 44 -13.97 -10.27 12.83
N ALA A 45 -13.92 -9.21 13.64
CA ALA A 45 -15.09 -8.78 14.40
C ALA A 45 -16.10 -8.01 13.53
N LEU A 46 -15.67 -7.51 12.35
CA LEU A 46 -16.45 -6.66 11.46
C LEU A 46 -16.86 -7.37 10.16
N HIS A 47 -16.02 -8.29 9.71
CA HIS A 47 -16.14 -8.97 8.44
C HIS A 47 -15.96 -10.47 8.63
N SER A 48 -16.57 -11.26 7.75
CA SER A 48 -16.24 -12.68 7.69
C SER A 48 -14.78 -12.87 7.24
N LYS A 49 -14.21 -14.04 7.57
CA LYS A 49 -12.85 -14.36 7.17
C LYS A 49 -12.71 -14.41 5.65
N GLU A 50 -13.71 -14.98 4.98
CA GLU A 50 -13.76 -15.15 3.54
C GLU A 50 -13.83 -13.80 2.82
N GLU A 51 -14.66 -12.87 3.31
CA GLU A 51 -14.76 -11.52 2.74
C GLU A 51 -13.43 -10.75 2.89
N LEU A 52 -12.79 -10.85 4.06
CA LEU A 52 -11.51 -10.19 4.32
C LEU A 52 -10.40 -10.76 3.43
N GLU A 53 -10.26 -12.08 3.36
CA GLU A 53 -9.25 -12.72 2.51
C GLU A 53 -9.45 -12.39 1.03
N GLN A 54 -10.70 -12.40 0.56
CA GLN A 54 -11.03 -12.00 -0.81
C GLN A 54 -10.72 -10.53 -1.07
N HIS A 55 -11.04 -9.65 -0.13
CA HIS A 55 -10.74 -8.22 -0.26
C HIS A 55 -9.23 -7.96 -0.37
N LEU A 56 -8.44 -8.57 0.51
CA LEU A 56 -6.98 -8.44 0.50
C LEU A 56 -6.37 -8.98 -0.81
N ALA A 57 -6.87 -10.12 -1.29
CA ALA A 57 -6.45 -10.68 -2.58
C ALA A 57 -6.77 -9.73 -3.75
N ASN A 58 -7.99 -9.17 -3.78
CA ASN A 58 -8.41 -8.22 -4.82
C ASN A 58 -7.56 -6.94 -4.80
N VAL A 59 -7.23 -6.42 -3.61
CA VAL A 59 -6.33 -5.27 -3.45
C VAL A 59 -4.98 -5.56 -4.09
N TRP A 60 -4.39 -6.71 -3.79
CA TRP A 60 -3.11 -7.12 -4.37
C TRP A 60 -3.18 -7.32 -5.87
N GLU A 61 -4.24 -7.97 -6.38
CA GLU A 61 -4.43 -8.20 -7.80
C GLU A 61 -4.45 -6.87 -8.59
N VAL A 62 -5.17 -5.87 -8.09
CA VAL A 62 -5.24 -4.55 -8.74
C VAL A 62 -3.90 -3.82 -8.65
N MET A 63 -3.23 -3.88 -7.49
CA MET A 63 -1.90 -3.32 -7.28
C MET A 63 -0.86 -3.92 -8.25
N HIS A 64 -0.76 -5.25 -8.27
CA HIS A 64 0.14 -5.99 -9.14
C HIS A 64 -0.18 -5.76 -10.62
N GLY A 65 -1.46 -5.76 -11.00
CA GLY A 65 -1.90 -5.41 -12.35
C GLY A 65 -1.51 -3.98 -12.75
N GLY A 66 -1.50 -3.03 -11.81
CA GLY A 66 -0.98 -1.67 -12.03
C GLY A 66 0.51 -1.66 -12.34
N ILE A 67 1.31 -2.43 -11.60
CA ILE A 67 2.73 -2.61 -11.89
C ILE A 67 2.92 -3.18 -13.31
N GLU A 68 2.26 -4.29 -13.63
CA GLU A 68 2.42 -4.96 -14.93
C GLU A 68 2.06 -4.07 -16.13
N ARG A 69 1.03 -3.22 -16.00
CA ARG A 69 0.72 -2.21 -17.01
C ARG A 69 1.77 -1.11 -17.09
N GLY A 70 2.20 -0.57 -15.95
CA GLY A 70 3.18 0.51 -15.90
C GLY A 70 4.54 0.12 -16.48
N ILE A 71 4.98 -1.12 -16.25
CA ILE A 71 6.27 -1.62 -16.76
C ILE A 71 6.25 -2.04 -18.24
N SER A 72 5.07 -2.11 -18.86
CA SER A 72 4.89 -2.47 -20.27
C SER A 72 4.48 -1.27 -21.12
N THR A 73 3.88 -0.24 -20.53
CA THR A 73 3.37 0.93 -21.23
C THR A 73 4.45 1.98 -21.45
N GLU A 74 4.69 2.32 -22.71
CA GLU A 74 5.61 3.39 -23.11
C GLU A 74 4.88 4.69 -23.47
N GLY A 75 5.65 5.73 -23.76
CA GLY A 75 5.14 7.00 -24.26
C GLY A 75 5.25 8.13 -23.25
N VAL A 76 4.39 9.13 -23.42
CA VAL A 76 4.41 10.38 -22.65
C VAL A 76 3.12 10.48 -21.85
N LEU A 77 3.24 10.84 -20.57
CA LEU A 77 2.10 11.07 -19.70
C LEU A 77 1.24 12.24 -20.23
N PRO A 78 -0.10 12.13 -20.12
CA PRO A 78 -0.99 13.21 -20.52
C PRO A 78 -0.75 14.48 -19.68
N GLY A 79 -0.97 15.65 -20.27
CA GLY A 79 -0.82 16.94 -19.61
C GLY A 79 0.22 17.85 -20.27
N LYS A 80 0.36 19.06 -19.72
CA LYS A 80 1.17 20.14 -20.34
C LYS A 80 2.68 19.92 -20.22
N LEU A 81 3.11 19.15 -19.20
CA LEU A 81 4.53 18.94 -18.89
C LEU A 81 5.22 17.91 -19.78
N ARG A 82 4.46 17.14 -20.59
CA ARG A 82 4.99 16.13 -21.52
C ARG A 82 6.06 15.22 -20.89
N VAL A 83 5.79 14.71 -19.69
CA VAL A 83 6.72 13.86 -18.94
C VAL A 83 6.78 12.46 -19.56
N PRO A 84 7.95 11.95 -19.97
CA PRO A 84 8.06 10.60 -20.51
C PRO A 84 7.88 9.56 -19.41
N ARG A 85 7.23 8.44 -19.74
CA ARG A 85 7.19 7.25 -18.90
C ARG A 85 8.59 6.62 -18.83
N ARG A 86 9.01 6.19 -17.64
CA ARG A 86 10.36 5.68 -17.35
C ARG A 86 10.33 4.22 -16.94
N ALA A 87 9.24 3.71 -16.37
CA ALA A 87 9.19 2.37 -15.79
C ALA A 87 9.53 1.27 -16.80
N ALA A 88 8.96 1.32 -18.01
CA ALA A 88 9.20 0.32 -19.05
C ALA A 88 10.67 0.27 -19.53
N ALA A 89 11.30 1.43 -19.72
CA ALA A 89 12.71 1.52 -20.10
C ALA A 89 13.63 1.02 -18.98
N LEU A 90 13.33 1.40 -17.73
CA LEU A 90 14.09 0.97 -16.56
C LEU A 90 13.98 -0.54 -16.35
N ARG A 91 12.79 -1.14 -16.52
CA ARG A 91 12.63 -2.60 -16.47
C ARG A 91 13.52 -3.31 -17.47
N ARG A 92 13.61 -2.84 -18.72
CA ARG A 92 14.48 -3.47 -19.74
C ARG A 92 15.94 -3.44 -19.31
N MET A 93 16.40 -2.30 -18.80
CA MET A 93 17.76 -2.17 -18.28
C MET A 93 18.01 -3.17 -17.15
N LEU A 94 17.14 -3.20 -16.14
CA LEU A 94 17.29 -4.07 -14.97
C LEU A 94 17.25 -5.55 -15.33
N VAL A 95 16.30 -5.99 -16.15
CA VAL A 95 16.22 -7.39 -16.59
C VAL A 95 17.47 -7.82 -17.36
N SER A 96 18.06 -6.93 -18.16
CA SER A 96 19.30 -7.24 -18.89
C SER A 96 20.54 -7.33 -18.00
N GLN A 97 20.53 -6.63 -16.85
CA GLN A 97 21.65 -6.57 -15.91
C GLN A 97 21.51 -7.56 -14.74
N ASP A 98 20.31 -8.09 -14.51
CA ASP A 98 19.93 -8.92 -13.34
C ASP A 98 20.86 -10.11 -13.09
N LYS A 99 21.45 -10.68 -14.15
CA LYS A 99 22.35 -11.84 -14.07
C LYS A 99 23.84 -11.50 -14.07
N THR A 100 24.19 -10.24 -14.36
CA THR A 100 25.57 -9.81 -14.61
C THR A 100 26.07 -8.80 -13.60
N THR A 101 25.16 -8.12 -12.90
CA THR A 101 25.51 -7.14 -11.87
C THR A 101 25.60 -7.78 -10.49
N THR A 102 26.62 -7.39 -9.73
CA THR A 102 26.74 -7.65 -8.28
C THR A 102 26.49 -6.40 -7.46
N ASP A 103 25.99 -5.33 -8.09
CA ASP A 103 25.72 -4.06 -7.44
C ASP A 103 24.60 -4.22 -6.39
N PRO A 104 24.89 -4.04 -5.10
CA PRO A 104 23.89 -4.08 -4.04
C PRO A 104 22.79 -3.03 -4.21
N MET A 105 23.05 -1.95 -4.96
CA MET A 105 22.07 -0.88 -5.21
C MET A 105 21.05 -1.24 -6.30
N ALA A 106 21.25 -2.32 -7.07
CA ALA A 106 20.27 -2.77 -8.07
C ALA A 106 18.88 -3.05 -7.46
N VAL A 107 18.84 -3.44 -6.18
CA VAL A 107 17.59 -3.58 -5.40
C VAL A 107 16.80 -2.29 -5.34
N VAL A 108 17.48 -1.15 -5.13
CA VAL A 108 16.83 0.16 -5.05
C VAL A 108 16.21 0.53 -6.39
N ASP A 109 16.88 0.21 -7.51
CA ASP A 109 16.35 0.46 -8.84
C ASP A 109 15.11 -0.38 -9.15
N TRP A 110 15.05 -1.64 -8.69
CA TRP A 110 13.85 -2.46 -8.80
C TRP A 110 12.66 -1.86 -8.03
N ILE A 111 12.88 -1.40 -6.80
CA ILE A 111 11.83 -0.75 -5.98
C ILE A 111 11.36 0.55 -6.65
N ASN A 112 12.30 1.38 -7.11
CA ASN A 112 12.00 2.61 -7.85
C ASN A 112 11.19 2.32 -9.11
N MET A 113 11.55 1.28 -9.85
CA MET A 113 10.87 0.86 -11.07
C MET A 113 9.42 0.47 -10.78
N PHE A 114 9.15 -0.34 -9.74
CA PHE A 114 7.79 -0.70 -9.36
C PHE A 114 6.96 0.50 -8.91
N ALA A 115 7.54 1.42 -8.12
CA ALA A 115 6.84 2.61 -7.67
C ALA A 115 6.51 3.56 -8.84
N LEU A 116 7.45 3.75 -9.76
CA LEU A 116 7.25 4.52 -10.98
C LEU A 116 6.15 3.91 -11.85
N ALA A 117 6.12 2.59 -12.00
CA ALA A 117 5.11 1.91 -12.81
C ALA A 117 3.69 2.25 -12.36
N VAL A 118 3.40 2.15 -11.06
CA VAL A 118 2.08 2.44 -10.50
C VAL A 118 1.76 3.94 -10.54
N ASN A 119 2.73 4.81 -10.22
CA ASN A 119 2.51 6.26 -10.26
C ASN A 119 2.32 6.79 -11.69
N GLU A 120 2.98 6.20 -12.68
CA GLU A 120 2.78 6.52 -14.10
C GLU A 120 1.39 6.06 -14.59
N GLU A 121 0.92 4.89 -14.13
CA GLU A 121 -0.47 4.45 -14.38
C GLU A 121 -1.49 5.40 -13.76
N ASN A 122 -1.30 5.81 -12.51
CA ASN A 122 -2.15 6.82 -11.87
C ASN A 122 -2.17 8.13 -12.67
N ALA A 123 -1.00 8.65 -13.06
CA ALA A 123 -0.88 9.90 -13.82
C ALA A 123 -1.51 9.82 -15.21
N ALA A 124 -1.64 8.62 -15.79
CA ALA A 124 -2.31 8.39 -17.05
C ALA A 124 -3.82 8.10 -16.92
N GLY A 125 -4.39 8.14 -15.72
CA GLY A 125 -5.80 7.84 -15.46
C GLY A 125 -6.12 6.33 -15.46
N GLY A 126 -5.11 5.48 -15.28
CA GLY A 126 -5.27 4.05 -15.10
C GLY A 126 -5.89 3.69 -13.75
N ARG A 127 -6.33 2.43 -13.64
CA ARG A 127 -6.87 1.91 -12.37
C ARG A 127 -5.75 1.71 -11.36
N VAL A 128 -5.87 2.33 -10.19
CA VAL A 128 -4.95 2.20 -9.04
C VAL A 128 -5.71 1.95 -7.74
N VAL A 129 -5.01 1.47 -6.72
CA VAL A 129 -5.53 1.34 -5.36
C VAL A 129 -4.92 2.45 -4.50
N THR A 130 -5.73 3.16 -3.72
CA THR A 130 -5.26 4.18 -2.80
C THR A 130 -4.38 3.57 -1.71
N ALA A 131 -3.23 4.20 -1.41
CA ALA A 131 -2.34 3.71 -0.36
C ALA A 131 -1.47 4.83 0.25
N PRO A 132 -2.03 5.78 1.02
CA PRO A 132 -3.45 5.96 1.38
C PRO A 132 -4.23 6.87 0.40
N THR A 133 -3.54 7.55 -0.52
CA THR A 133 -4.14 8.37 -1.59
C THR A 133 -3.73 7.84 -2.96
N ASN A 134 -4.31 8.40 -4.03
CA ASN A 134 -3.83 8.12 -5.38
C ASN A 134 -2.40 8.66 -5.60
N GLY A 135 -2.02 9.76 -4.94
CA GLY A 135 -0.68 10.35 -5.09
C GLY A 135 0.44 9.45 -4.57
N ALA A 136 0.17 8.69 -3.51
CA ALA A 136 1.12 7.78 -2.86
C ALA A 136 0.95 6.30 -3.25
N CYS A 137 0.06 6.00 -4.22
CA CYS A 137 -0.37 4.63 -4.50
C CYS A 137 0.75 3.66 -4.92
N GLY A 138 1.91 4.15 -5.37
CA GLY A 138 3.02 3.31 -5.80
C GLY A 138 3.88 2.72 -4.68
N ILE A 139 3.81 3.22 -3.44
CA ILE A 139 4.77 2.84 -2.38
C ILE A 139 4.49 1.44 -1.83
N ILE A 140 3.28 1.23 -1.30
CA ILE A 140 2.84 -0.06 -0.75
C ILE A 140 3.00 -1.22 -1.75
N PRO A 141 2.58 -1.11 -3.03
CA PRO A 141 2.77 -2.20 -3.97
C PRO A 141 4.22 -2.40 -4.39
N ALA A 142 5.06 -1.36 -4.45
CA ALA A 142 6.48 -1.51 -4.80
C ALA A 142 7.26 -2.34 -3.79
N VAL A 143 7.03 -2.10 -2.49
CA VAL A 143 7.67 -2.88 -1.41
C VAL A 143 7.20 -4.34 -1.43
N LEU A 144 5.90 -4.58 -1.67
CA LEU A 144 5.37 -5.94 -1.74
C LEU A 144 5.84 -6.69 -2.99
N ALA A 145 5.95 -6.03 -4.14
CA ALA A 145 6.51 -6.60 -5.37
C ALA A 145 8.00 -6.93 -5.24
N TYR A 146 8.77 -6.13 -4.50
CA TYR A 146 10.15 -6.48 -4.15
C TYR A 146 10.20 -7.76 -3.32
N TYR A 147 9.36 -7.85 -2.29
CA TYR A 147 9.27 -9.05 -1.46
C TYR A 147 8.92 -10.29 -2.29
N ASP A 148 7.90 -10.17 -3.15
CA ASP A 148 7.44 -11.21 -4.07
C ASP A 148 8.56 -11.72 -4.99
N LYS A 149 9.28 -10.78 -5.62
CA LYS A 149 10.29 -11.10 -6.62
C LYS A 149 11.60 -11.64 -6.04
N PHE A 150 12.09 -11.08 -4.93
CA PHE A 150 13.46 -11.31 -4.46
C PHE A 150 13.56 -12.09 -3.15
N ILE A 151 12.51 -12.12 -2.34
CA ILE A 151 12.54 -12.80 -1.03
C ILE A 151 11.77 -14.11 -1.12
N ARG A 152 10.47 -14.03 -1.43
CA ARG A 152 9.61 -15.20 -1.67
C ARG A 152 8.29 -14.77 -2.30
N GLU A 153 7.68 -15.69 -3.03
CA GLU A 153 6.33 -15.50 -3.56
C GLU A 153 5.33 -15.14 -2.46
N VAL A 154 4.52 -14.12 -2.74
CA VAL A 154 3.48 -13.62 -1.85
C VAL A 154 2.32 -14.62 -1.84
N ASN A 155 2.15 -15.29 -0.70
CA ASN A 155 0.95 -16.05 -0.39
C ASN A 155 -0.03 -15.25 0.48
N ALA A 156 -1.25 -15.77 0.62
CA ALA A 156 -2.34 -15.16 1.39
C ALA A 156 -1.94 -14.74 2.81
N ASN A 157 -1.11 -15.52 3.50
CA ASN A 157 -0.66 -15.20 4.85
C ASN A 157 0.31 -14.01 4.87
N SER A 158 1.34 -14.00 4.00
CA SER A 158 2.23 -12.82 3.88
C SER A 158 1.46 -11.57 3.47
N LEU A 159 0.53 -11.71 2.53
CA LEU A 159 -0.27 -10.60 2.04
C LEU A 159 -1.11 -9.99 3.17
N ALA A 160 -1.85 -10.82 3.91
CA ALA A 160 -2.65 -10.38 5.03
C ALA A 160 -1.78 -9.71 6.10
N ARG A 161 -0.65 -10.33 6.47
CA ARG A 161 0.25 -9.74 7.47
C ARG A 161 0.75 -8.36 7.05
N TYR A 162 1.16 -8.22 5.79
CA TYR A 162 1.67 -6.97 5.26
C TYR A 162 0.61 -5.87 5.24
N LEU A 163 -0.55 -6.13 4.62
CA LEU A 163 -1.61 -5.14 4.47
C LEU A 163 -2.26 -4.77 5.80
N LEU A 164 -2.44 -5.73 6.73
CA LEU A 164 -3.00 -5.44 8.05
C LEU A 164 -2.08 -4.58 8.90
N VAL A 165 -0.77 -4.81 8.84
CA VAL A 165 0.20 -3.94 9.53
C VAL A 165 0.24 -2.56 8.89
N ALA A 166 0.27 -2.47 7.56
CA ALA A 166 0.21 -1.19 6.86
C ALA A 166 -1.06 -0.40 7.22
N SER A 167 -2.21 -1.09 7.29
CA SER A 167 -3.49 -0.52 7.73
C SER A 167 -3.43 0.01 9.16
N ALA A 168 -2.85 -0.73 10.11
CA ALA A 168 -2.71 -0.29 11.50
C ALA A 168 -1.87 0.99 11.64
N ILE A 169 -0.77 1.09 10.90
CA ILE A 169 0.07 2.28 10.92
C ILE A 169 -0.64 3.45 10.25
N GLY A 170 -1.28 3.22 9.10
CA GLY A 170 -2.07 4.24 8.42
C GLY A 170 -3.25 4.75 9.26
N SER A 171 -3.94 3.88 9.99
CA SER A 171 -5.05 4.25 10.86
C SER A 171 -4.58 5.11 12.05
N LEU A 172 -3.42 4.81 12.65
CA LEU A 172 -2.85 5.63 13.71
C LEU A 172 -2.58 7.07 13.25
N TYR A 173 -2.00 7.24 12.05
CA TYR A 173 -1.80 8.56 11.48
C TYR A 173 -3.13 9.25 11.18
N LYS A 174 -4.11 8.52 10.64
CA LYS A 174 -5.45 9.09 10.36
C LYS A 174 -6.20 9.51 11.62
N MET A 175 -6.12 8.73 12.71
CA MET A 175 -6.80 9.02 13.98
C MET A 175 -6.19 10.23 14.70
N ASN A 176 -4.87 10.41 14.58
CA ASN A 176 -4.13 11.44 15.32
C ASN A 176 -3.76 12.68 14.48
N ALA A 177 -3.92 12.62 13.16
CA ALA A 177 -3.93 13.81 12.32
C ALA A 177 -5.22 14.58 12.60
N SER A 178 -5.10 15.82 13.08
CA SER A 178 -6.27 16.69 13.36
C SER A 178 -7.20 16.74 12.14
N ILE A 179 -8.51 16.92 12.34
CA ILE A 179 -9.53 16.94 11.26
C ILE A 179 -9.25 18.01 10.17
N SER A 180 -8.31 18.96 10.39
CA SER A 180 -7.76 19.83 9.34
C SER A 180 -6.60 19.21 8.51
N GLY A 181 -6.34 17.91 8.69
CA GLY A 181 -5.19 17.15 8.17
C GLY A 181 -5.17 16.93 6.66
N ALA A 182 -6.09 17.56 5.92
CA ALA A 182 -5.86 17.86 4.51
C ALA A 182 -4.70 18.89 4.31
N GLU A 183 -4.11 19.43 5.37
CA GLU A 183 -3.00 20.41 5.33
C GLU A 183 -1.64 19.90 5.86
N VAL A 184 -1.46 18.61 6.18
CA VAL A 184 -0.09 18.11 6.53
C VAL A 184 0.83 18.05 5.30
N GLY A 185 0.30 18.25 4.09
CA GLY A 185 1.08 18.17 2.85
C GLY A 185 1.56 16.75 2.56
N CYS A 186 2.59 16.62 1.74
CA CYS A 186 3.10 15.34 1.23
C CYS A 186 3.40 14.31 2.34
N GLN A 187 3.82 14.76 3.54
CA GLN A 187 4.19 13.89 4.67
C GLN A 187 3.01 13.11 5.29
N GLY A 188 1.76 13.51 5.01
CA GLY A 188 0.57 12.77 5.44
C GLY A 188 0.16 11.68 4.45
N GLU A 189 0.79 11.65 3.27
CA GLU A 189 0.41 10.77 2.16
C GLU A 189 1.56 9.84 1.73
N VAL A 190 2.77 10.38 1.55
CA VAL A 190 3.99 9.70 1.06
C VAL A 190 4.88 9.31 2.22
#